data_AF-A0A949GDP2-F1
#
_entry.id   AF-A0A949GDP2-F1
#
_cell.length_a   1.000
_cell.length_b   1.000
_cell.length_c   1.000
_cell.angle_alpha   90.00
_cell.angle_beta   90.00
_cell.angle_gamma   90.00
#
_symmetry.space_group_name_H-M   'P 1'
#
loop_
_entity.id
_entity.type
_entity.pdbx_description
1 polymer ?
#
loop_
_entity_poly.entity_id
_entity_poly.type
_entity_poly.pdbx_seq_one_letter_code
_entity_poly.pdbx_strand_id
1 'polypeptide(L)' 'MAEIRPSDGEPFRAFVCHTINPYGFPAKDRSGRLEVMEKPHLGELMAKIRAPHAERQLSYATPNTEGEIQ' A
#
# COMPACT_ATOMS: atom_id res chain seq x y z
N MET A 1 8.31 -11.35 0.39
CA MET A 1 8.49 -11.60 1.83
C MET A 1 9.94 -11.34 2.16
N ALA A 2 10.21 -10.68 3.29
CA ALA A 2 11.55 -10.34 3.75
C ALA A 2 11.75 -10.78 5.20
N GLU A 3 13.02 -10.95 5.58
CA GLU A 3 13.41 -11.05 6.99
C GLU A 3 13.64 -9.63 7.52
N ILE A 4 12.99 -9.31 8.62
CA ILE A 4 13.06 -8.04 9.33
C ILE A 4 13.87 -8.25 10.60
N ARG A 5 14.86 -7.39 10.81
CA ARG A 5 15.71 -7.39 11.99
C ARG A 5 15.47 -6.08 12.75
N PRO A 6 14.58 -6.06 13.74
CA PRO A 6 14.36 -4.88 14.56
C PRO A 6 15.60 -4.58 15.42
N SER A 7 15.68 -3.36 15.94
CA SER A 7 16.76 -2.96 16.87
C SER A 7 16.66 -3.65 18.24
N ASP A 8 15.47 -4.12 18.59
CA ASP A 8 15.19 -4.88 19.79
C ASP A 8 14.21 -6.03 19.44
N GLY A 9 14.42 -7.19 20.06
CA GLY A 9 13.68 -8.43 19.78
C GLY A 9 14.27 -9.31 18.66
N GLU A 10 13.61 -10.44 18.45
CA GLU A 10 14.06 -11.47 17.50
C GLU A 10 13.72 -11.13 16.04
N PRO A 11 14.57 -11.55 15.08
CA PRO A 11 14.24 -11.46 13.66
C PRO A 11 12.94 -12.18 13.31
N PHE A 12 12.14 -11.58 12.45
CA PHE A 12 10.88 -12.17 11.99
C PHE A 12 10.67 -11.97 10.49
N ARG A 13 9.73 -12.71 9.90
CA ARG A 13 9.38 -12.56 8.48
C ARG A 13 8.11 -11.74 8.31
N ALA A 14 8.08 -10.89 7.30
CA ALA A 14 6.93 -10.07 6.95
C ALA A 14 6.85 -9.83 5.44
N PHE A 15 5.70 -9.38 4.96
CA PHE A 15 5.61 -8.71 3.66
C PHE A 15 5.83 -7.21 3.86
N VAL A 16 6.65 -6.61 3.01
CA VAL A 16 6.78 -5.16 2.89
C VAL A 16 6.03 -4.74 1.65
N CYS A 17 5.08 -3.82 1.81
CA CYS A 17 4.08 -3.56 0.77
C CYS A 17 4.13 -2.13 0.21
N HIS A 18 4.76 -1.16 0.88
CA HIS A 18 4.81 0.22 0.40
C HIS A 18 6.11 0.56 -0.32
N THR A 19 6.04 1.44 -1.33
CA THR A 19 7.22 1.92 -2.06
C THR A 19 8.15 2.74 -1.18
N ILE A 20 7.59 3.59 -0.32
CA ILE A 20 8.36 4.30 0.71
C ILE A 20 8.23 3.47 1.99
N ASN A 21 9.27 2.71 2.30
CA ASN A 21 9.33 1.88 3.51
C ASN A 21 10.71 2.01 4.17
N PRO A 22 10.83 1.81 5.50
CA PRO A 22 12.08 2.00 6.23
C PRO A 22 13.11 0.89 5.99
N TYR A 23 12.72 -0.18 5.29
CA TYR A 23 13.55 -1.38 5.11
C TYR A 23 14.30 -1.39 3.76
N GLY A 24 14.05 -0.42 2.88
CA GLY A 24 14.72 -0.31 1.58
C GLY A 24 14.36 -1.43 0.59
N PHE A 25 13.31 -2.22 0.85
CA PHE A 25 12.90 -3.27 -0.08
C PHE A 25 12.09 -2.70 -1.24
N PRO A 26 12.29 -3.18 -2.49
CA PRO A 26 11.46 -2.80 -3.61
C PRO A 26 10.05 -3.39 -3.44
N ALA A 27 9.08 -2.52 -3.14
CA ALA A 27 7.69 -2.92 -2.91
C ALA A 27 6.70 -1.88 -3.48
N LYS A 28 5.51 -2.34 -3.85
CA LYS A 28 4.38 -1.47 -4.20
C LYS A 28 3.07 -2.24 -4.16
N ASP A 29 2.23 -1.92 -3.18
CA ASP A 29 0.84 -2.34 -3.13
C ASP A 29 0.04 -1.52 -4.15
N ARG A 30 -0.54 -2.22 -5.12
CA ARG A 30 -1.43 -1.61 -6.12
C ARG A 30 -2.88 -1.62 -5.68
N SER A 31 -3.21 -2.38 -4.63
CA SER A 31 -4.56 -2.47 -4.10
C SER A 31 -4.91 -1.28 -3.21
N GLY A 32 -3.91 -0.58 -2.66
CA GLY A 32 -4.10 0.55 -1.74
C GLY A 32 -4.69 0.15 -0.40
N ARG A 33 -4.62 -1.15 -0.05
CA ARG A 33 -5.31 -1.74 1.12
C ARG A 33 -4.35 -2.27 2.18
N LEU A 34 -3.08 -2.43 1.87
CA LEU A 34 -2.11 -3.03 2.77
C LEU A 34 -1.38 -1.97 3.58
N GLU A 35 -0.95 -2.34 4.78
CA GLU A 35 -0.04 -1.53 5.59
C GLU A 35 1.40 -1.64 5.04
N VAL A 36 2.32 -0.82 5.58
CA VAL A 36 3.75 -0.90 5.22
C VAL A 36 4.28 -2.32 5.43
N MET A 37 3.86 -2.96 6.53
CA MET A 37 4.18 -4.35 6.86
C MET A 37 2.93 -5.18 7.10
N GLU A 38 2.94 -6.40 6.59
CA GLU A 38 1.91 -7.40 6.82
C GLU A 38 2.55 -8.70 7.33
N LYS A 39 1.75 -9.48 8.07
CA LYS A 39 2.17 -10.81 8.56
C LYS A 39 2.65 -11.70 7.43
N PRO A 40 3.52 -12.69 7.67
CA PRO A 40 4.01 -13.61 6.65
C PRO A 40 2.97 -14.68 6.26
N HIS A 41 1.71 -14.27 6.09
CA HIS A 41 0.58 -15.15 5.79
C HIS A 41 -0.09 -14.71 4.49
N LEU A 42 0.18 -15.42 3.39
CA LEU A 42 -0.34 -15.06 2.07
C LEU A 42 -1.87 -15.07 2.00
N GLY A 43 -2.54 -16.02 2.66
CA GLY A 43 -4.01 -16.12 2.69
C GLY A 43 -4.67 -14.88 3.30
N GLU A 44 -4.29 -14.49 4.52
CA GLU A 44 -4.73 -13.24 5.16
C GLU A 44 -4.45 -12.00 4.32
N LEU A 45 -3.25 -11.89 3.72
CA LEU A 45 -2.90 -10.78 2.83
C LEU A 45 -3.85 -10.69 1.63
N MET A 46 -4.12 -11.83 0.98
CA MET A 46 -5.05 -11.89 -0.15
C MET A 46 -6.50 -11.62 0.28
N ALA A 47 -6.90 -12.03 1.48
CA ALA A 47 -8.21 -11.71 2.03
C ALA A 47 -8.35 -10.20 2.24
N LYS A 48 -7.35 -9.53 2.80
CA LYS A 48 -7.32 -8.07 2.97
C LYS A 48 -7.37 -7.33 1.63
N ILE A 49 -6.65 -7.82 0.62
CA ILE A 49 -6.72 -7.29 -0.76
C ILE A 49 -8.11 -7.46 -1.37
N ARG A 50 -8.89 -8.47 -1.01
CA ARG A 50 -10.22 -8.73 -1.60
C ARG A 50 -11.37 -8.12 -0.81
N ALA A 51 -11.12 -7.61 0.41
CA ALA A 51 -12.15 -7.06 1.26
C ALA A 51 -12.82 -5.82 0.62
N PRO A 52 -14.14 -5.63 0.83
CA PRO A 52 -14.84 -4.41 0.45
C PRO A 52 -14.17 -3.18 1.07
N HIS A 53 -13.97 -2.12 0.28
CA HIS A 53 -13.34 -0.88 0.75
C HIS A 53 -14.43 0.14 1.11
N ALA A 54 -14.27 0.88 2.21
CA ALA A 54 -15.11 2.04 2.51
C ALA A 54 -14.80 3.11 1.45
N GLU A 55 -15.72 3.39 0.52
CA GLU A 55 -15.49 4.26 -0.64
C GLU A 55 -14.62 5.48 -0.30
N ARG A 56 -13.38 5.48 -0.79
CA ARG A 56 -12.57 6.70 -0.75
C ARG A 56 -13.15 7.58 -1.85
N GLN A 57 -13.87 8.63 -1.46
CA GLN A 57 -14.42 9.59 -2.40
C GLN A 57 -13.27 10.23 -3.19
N LEU A 58 -13.06 9.75 -4.42
CA LEU A 58 -12.14 10.38 -5.36
C LEU A 58 -12.86 11.60 -5.92
N SER A 59 -12.53 12.79 -5.41
CA SER A 59 -12.83 14.04 -6.10
C SER A 59 -11.78 14.27 -7.19
N TYR A 60 -12.23 14.45 -8.42
CA TYR A 60 -11.40 14.99 -9.49
C TYR A 60 -12.01 16.32 -9.92
N ALA A 61 -11.17 17.34 -10.08
CA ALA A 61 -11.60 18.58 -10.69
C ALA A 61 -11.73 18.35 -12.20
N THR A 62 -12.88 18.69 -12.77
CA THR A 62 -12.98 18.84 -14.22
C THR A 62 -12.14 20.06 -14.64
N PRO A 63 -11.30 19.97 -15.69
CA PRO A 63 -10.61 21.14 -16.20
C PRO A 63 -11.64 22.19 -16.62
N ASN A 64 -11.45 23.46 -16.20
CA ASN A 64 -12.29 24.56 -16.68
C ASN A 64 -12.07 24.73 -18.19
N THR A 65 -13.14 24.61 -18.99
CA THR A 65 -13.15 24.85 -20.45
C THR A 65 -13.18 26.35 -20.79
N GLU A 66 -12.56 27.19 -19.97
CA GLU A 66 -12.61 28.64 -20.16
C GLU A 66 -11.31 29.12 -20.84
N GLY A 67 -11.32 28.98 -22.16
CA GLY A 67 -10.24 29.41 -23.05
C GLY A 67 -10.72 29.46 -24.49
N GLU A 68 -11.93 30.00 -24.74
CA GLU A 68 -12.32 30.46 -26.08
C GLU A 68 -11.46 31.67 -26.42
N ILE A 69 -10.43 31.41 -27.21
CA ILE A 69 -9.64 32.39 -27.94
C ILE A 69 -10.57 33.07 -28.96
N GLN A 70 -10.85 34.36 -28.75
CA GLN A 70 -11.35 35.28 -29.79
C GLN A 70 -10.17 36.05 -30.40
#